data_AF-A0A3Q7RPL0-F1
#
_entry.id   AF-A0A3Q7RPL0-F1
#
_cell.length_a   1.000
_cell.length_b   1.000
_cell.length_c   1.000
_cell.angle_alpha   90.00
_cell.angle_beta   90.00
_cell.angle_gamma   90.00
#
_symmetry.space_group_name_H-M   'P 1'
#
loop_
_entity.id
_entity.type
_entity.pdbx_description
1 polymer ?
#
loop_
_entity_poly.entity_id
_entity_poly.type
_entity_poly.pdbx_seq_one_letter_code
_entity_poly.pdbx_strand_id
1 'polypeptide(L)'
;MGAWALLLPLLVATARAQVCAVSNNIFEVQENTIQSGPLAHVDVPTGQQVTLGSSSTPFAFRIQGTELFLNVTPDYEENTLLEAHLECKSGNTVVTQLRVIVFVLDVNDNPPKFPFELRVEDVPEDSKVNTTVIPETELEAQDPDKDDVLFYTLQEVTPGAGSFFSLLGTNLPALRLDRPLDFYKWQSMSLLLLVRDTQEENAQPSHTATATLVLDVRPADLRPPWFLPCAYSDLYVCINAEYQGAVPTGHRLPAPLVLHPGPIYAVDGDRGINQRVLYSIVTGQDDGTFAIGADSGNLTMTRSVPSPKTFTLLVKGEQSDGARYSVTWVTIEARSATGSVPQFLQSRYYGTVARNSAVGVEVRNAASPSLPLRVWAQDPDFPDLNSAITYRITNNTNFRMDGEIVRTAAQLTQEGVSYAEVEAMNTVTAGTARSVLEIQVLEPQGPAPTASPSGGSTPTPEPGTSQPLAPDPSRTPQPSGPTESQAEDRRFSVVDMAALGGVLGALLLLALIALVILGHKQFGRRLKCCSGKALDHQALTFDNQAFSDPHEANWAPAPRASPGPTRAGPPEPPEPAPQEASGSAAEGPAPLRVPLPVNHLPPRGFPDWSQLAAQVPLPV
;
A
#
# COMPACT_ATOMS: atom_id res chain seq x y z
N MET A 1 -69.56 13.60 -113.95
CA MET A 1 -68.38 14.02 -114.74
C MET A 1 -67.22 14.07 -113.74
N GLY A 2 -66.36 13.06 -113.70
CA GLY A 2 -65.00 13.08 -114.29
C GLY A 2 -64.05 13.95 -113.43
N ALA A 3 -62.82 13.61 -113.04
CA ALA A 3 -61.89 12.54 -113.38
C ALA A 3 -60.71 12.57 -112.36
N TRP A 4 -60.11 11.40 -112.10
CA TRP A 4 -58.69 11.09 -111.79
C TRP A 4 -57.77 12.06 -111.01
N ALA A 5 -57.18 11.59 -109.90
CA ALA A 5 -55.75 11.74 -109.58
C ALA A 5 -55.31 10.79 -108.43
N LEU A 6 -54.25 10.02 -108.66
CA LEU A 6 -53.51 9.21 -107.69
C LEU A 6 -52.82 10.11 -106.64
N LEU A 7 -52.89 9.71 -105.36
CA LEU A 7 -52.09 10.28 -104.28
C LEU A 7 -51.53 9.14 -103.42
N LEU A 8 -50.26 8.80 -103.65
CA LEU A 8 -49.41 8.06 -102.71
C LEU A 8 -48.98 9.04 -101.59
N PRO A 9 -49.10 8.70 -100.30
CA PRO A 9 -48.41 9.45 -99.26
C PRO A 9 -46.95 8.95 -99.16
N LEU A 10 -45.99 9.85 -99.40
CA LEU A 10 -44.60 9.68 -98.98
C LEU A 10 -44.55 9.68 -97.44
N LEU A 11 -44.17 8.56 -96.84
CA LEU A 11 -43.68 8.49 -95.47
C LEU A 11 -42.20 8.89 -95.48
N VAL A 12 -41.91 10.15 -95.12
CA VAL A 12 -40.56 10.57 -94.76
C VAL A 12 -40.30 10.11 -93.32
N ALA A 13 -39.54 9.03 -93.16
CA ALA A 13 -39.01 8.63 -91.86
C ALA A 13 -37.81 9.54 -91.53
N THR A 14 -37.96 10.38 -90.51
CA THR A 14 -36.83 11.11 -89.92
C THR A 14 -35.92 10.12 -89.19
N ALA A 15 -34.72 9.86 -89.72
CA ALA A 15 -33.69 9.09 -89.01
C ALA A 15 -33.16 9.94 -87.84
N ARG A 16 -33.54 9.58 -86.60
CA ARG A 16 -32.89 10.10 -85.39
C ARG A 16 -31.51 9.46 -85.30
N ALA A 17 -30.45 10.26 -85.14
CA ALA A 17 -29.13 9.76 -84.76
C ALA A 17 -29.26 9.09 -83.38
N GLN A 18 -29.09 7.77 -83.31
CA GLN A 18 -29.03 7.05 -82.04
C GLN A 18 -27.68 7.37 -81.40
N VAL A 19 -27.71 7.91 -80.18
CA VAL A 19 -26.53 8.24 -79.36
C VAL A 19 -26.32 7.12 -78.36
N CYS A 20 -25.06 6.79 -78.05
CA CYS A 20 -24.75 5.80 -77.02
C CYS A 20 -25.33 6.23 -75.67
N ALA A 21 -26.07 5.35 -75.01
CA ALA A 21 -26.76 5.66 -73.76
C ALA A 21 -26.72 4.49 -72.78
N VAL A 22 -26.92 4.78 -71.50
CA VAL A 22 -27.12 3.78 -70.46
C VAL A 22 -28.41 4.14 -69.71
N SER A 23 -29.26 3.15 -69.46
CA SER A 23 -30.60 3.38 -68.89
C SER A 23 -30.54 3.88 -67.44
N ASN A 24 -29.65 3.31 -66.64
CA ASN A 24 -29.30 3.74 -65.29
C ASN A 24 -27.80 3.93 -65.18
N ASN A 25 -27.39 5.03 -64.56
CA ASN A 25 -25.98 5.37 -64.38
C ASN A 25 -25.56 5.50 -62.91
N ILE A 26 -26.46 5.22 -61.97
CA ILE A 26 -26.18 5.20 -60.54
C ILE A 26 -26.74 3.90 -59.98
N PHE A 27 -25.93 3.20 -59.20
CA PHE A 27 -26.27 1.95 -58.53
C PHE A 27 -25.83 2.01 -57.08
N GLU A 28 -26.54 1.28 -56.23
CA GLU A 28 -26.17 1.05 -54.84
C GLU A 28 -25.97 -0.46 -54.67
N VAL A 29 -24.81 -0.87 -54.15
CA VAL A 29 -24.45 -2.27 -53.96
C VAL A 29 -23.97 -2.44 -52.54
N GLN A 30 -24.57 -3.36 -51.78
CA GLN A 30 -24.04 -3.75 -50.48
C GLN A 30 -22.65 -4.36 -50.65
N GLU A 31 -21.74 -3.99 -49.77
CA GLU A 31 -20.44 -4.63 -49.71
C GLU A 31 -20.53 -6.13 -49.42
N ASN A 32 -19.41 -6.83 -49.62
CA ASN A 32 -19.31 -8.28 -49.45
C ASN A 32 -20.29 -9.10 -50.32
N THR A 33 -21.03 -8.45 -51.23
CA THR A 33 -21.96 -9.13 -52.15
C THR A 33 -21.33 -9.39 -53.52
N ILE A 34 -21.49 -10.63 -54.01
CA ILE A 34 -21.08 -11.00 -55.37
C ILE A 34 -22.23 -10.69 -56.34
N GLN A 35 -22.01 -9.73 -57.24
CA GLN A 35 -22.94 -9.42 -58.31
C GLN A 35 -22.81 -10.46 -59.44
N SER A 36 -23.78 -11.39 -59.51
CA SER A 36 -23.75 -12.51 -60.46
C SER A 36 -24.24 -12.17 -61.88
N GLY A 37 -24.95 -11.05 -62.04
CA GLY A 37 -25.54 -10.61 -63.31
C GLY A 37 -24.92 -9.32 -63.86
N PRO A 38 -25.36 -8.87 -65.05
CA PRO A 38 -24.95 -7.58 -65.59
C PRO A 38 -25.51 -6.45 -64.73
N LEU A 39 -24.66 -5.47 -64.41
CA LEU A 39 -25.00 -4.27 -63.66
C LEU A 39 -25.85 -3.31 -64.51
N ALA A 40 -25.46 -3.10 -65.77
CA ALA A 40 -26.16 -2.20 -66.69
C ALA A 40 -26.08 -2.68 -68.13
N HIS A 41 -27.13 -2.42 -68.91
CA HIS A 41 -27.11 -2.55 -70.36
C HIS A 41 -26.76 -1.20 -70.99
N VAL A 42 -25.81 -1.20 -71.92
CA VAL A 42 -25.40 -0.02 -72.68
C VAL A 42 -26.01 -0.08 -74.07
N ASP A 43 -26.86 0.89 -74.39
CA ASP A 43 -27.44 1.05 -75.72
C ASP A 43 -26.38 1.59 -76.68
N VAL A 44 -25.77 0.70 -77.46
CA VAL A 44 -24.71 1.04 -78.42
C VAL A 44 -25.27 1.06 -79.86
N PRO A 45 -25.24 2.22 -80.55
CA PRO A 45 -25.70 2.34 -81.94
C PRO A 45 -24.91 1.46 -82.92
N THR A 46 -25.51 1.10 -84.05
CA THR A 46 -24.85 0.28 -85.08
C THR A 46 -23.57 0.94 -85.60
N GLY A 47 -22.46 0.19 -85.59
CA GLY A 47 -21.14 0.68 -85.99
C GLY A 47 -20.31 1.34 -84.87
N GLN A 48 -20.77 1.29 -83.62
CA GLN A 48 -20.01 1.69 -82.43
C GLN A 48 -19.69 0.48 -81.53
N GLN A 49 -18.67 0.63 -80.68
CA GLN A 49 -18.31 -0.31 -79.61
C GLN A 49 -18.11 0.44 -78.31
N VAL A 50 -18.40 -0.20 -77.16
CA VAL A 50 -18.18 0.38 -75.84
C VAL A 50 -16.96 -0.27 -75.17
N THR A 51 -16.08 0.55 -74.60
CA THR A 51 -14.89 0.10 -73.86
C THR A 51 -14.78 0.85 -72.53
N LEU A 52 -14.09 0.27 -71.54
CA LEU A 52 -13.75 0.98 -70.30
C LEU A 52 -12.61 1.97 -70.56
N GLY A 53 -12.82 3.22 -70.15
CA GLY A 53 -11.81 4.27 -70.16
C GLY A 53 -10.84 4.11 -68.99
N SER A 54 -9.64 4.68 -69.14
CA SER A 54 -8.55 4.57 -68.16
C SER A 54 -8.84 5.24 -66.81
N SER A 55 -9.86 6.09 -66.74
CA SER A 55 -10.32 6.72 -65.50
C SER A 55 -11.28 5.84 -64.69
N SER A 56 -11.65 4.66 -65.18
CA SER A 56 -12.49 3.73 -64.41
C SER A 56 -11.74 3.21 -63.18
N THR A 57 -12.45 2.89 -62.11
CA THR A 57 -11.86 2.23 -60.95
C THR A 57 -11.14 0.95 -61.40
N PRO A 58 -9.84 0.79 -61.11
CA PRO A 58 -9.03 -0.31 -61.63
C PRO A 58 -9.63 -1.68 -61.30
N PHE A 59 -9.73 -2.56 -62.29
CA PHE A 59 -10.21 -3.95 -62.18
C PHE A 59 -11.65 -4.14 -61.69
N ALA A 60 -12.32 -3.08 -61.24
CA ALA A 60 -13.66 -3.11 -60.66
C ALA A 60 -14.75 -3.47 -61.67
N PHE A 61 -14.55 -3.14 -62.95
CA PHE A 61 -15.55 -3.34 -63.99
C PHE A 61 -15.01 -4.17 -65.15
N ARG A 62 -15.91 -4.90 -65.81
CA ARG A 62 -15.67 -5.52 -67.10
C ARG A 62 -16.86 -5.31 -68.03
N ILE A 63 -16.61 -5.26 -69.32
CA ILE A 63 -17.66 -5.18 -70.34
C ILE A 63 -17.67 -6.49 -71.13
N GLN A 64 -18.84 -7.10 -71.26
CA GLN A 64 -19.05 -8.28 -72.11
C GLN A 64 -20.16 -7.97 -73.12
N GLY A 65 -19.79 -7.80 -74.39
CA GLY A 65 -20.72 -7.33 -75.42
C GLY A 65 -21.15 -5.88 -75.16
N THR A 66 -22.42 -5.68 -74.83
CA THR A 66 -22.99 -4.37 -74.45
C THR A 66 -23.40 -4.31 -72.97
N GLU A 67 -23.02 -5.30 -72.18
CA GLU A 67 -23.35 -5.38 -70.76
C GLU A 67 -22.13 -5.04 -69.89
N LEU A 68 -22.34 -4.18 -68.90
CA LEU A 68 -21.38 -3.83 -67.87
C LEU A 68 -21.56 -4.77 -66.68
N PHE A 69 -20.46 -5.34 -66.16
CA PHE A 69 -20.45 -6.16 -64.96
C PHE A 69 -19.52 -5.56 -63.91
N LEU A 70 -19.93 -5.69 -62.65
CA LEU A 70 -19.02 -5.51 -61.52
C LEU A 70 -18.15 -6.78 -61.39
N ASN A 71 -16.83 -6.61 -61.39
CA ASN A 71 -15.84 -7.68 -61.46
C ASN A 71 -15.07 -7.87 -60.14
N VAL A 72 -15.46 -7.13 -59.11
CA VAL A 72 -14.92 -7.21 -57.75
C VAL A 72 -16.06 -7.40 -56.76
N THR A 73 -15.76 -7.95 -55.59
CA THR A 73 -16.60 -7.84 -54.40
C THR A 73 -16.30 -6.48 -53.77
N PRO A 74 -17.27 -5.56 -53.70
CA PRO A 74 -17.04 -4.27 -53.06
C PRO A 74 -16.83 -4.47 -51.54
N ASP A 75 -15.99 -3.63 -50.96
CA ASP A 75 -15.61 -3.54 -49.55
C ASP A 75 -15.68 -2.04 -49.22
N TYR A 76 -16.51 -1.67 -48.25
CA TYR A 76 -16.81 -0.27 -47.95
C TYR A 76 -15.59 0.43 -47.33
N GLU A 77 -14.89 -0.25 -46.42
CA GLU A 77 -13.69 0.25 -45.73
C GLU A 77 -12.53 0.48 -46.70
N GLU A 78 -12.49 -0.27 -47.81
CA GLU A 78 -11.52 -0.05 -48.88
C GLU A 78 -11.96 1.05 -49.86
N ASN A 79 -13.17 0.98 -50.40
CA ASN A 79 -13.67 1.90 -51.43
C ASN A 79 -15.19 2.13 -51.36
N THR A 80 -15.60 3.31 -50.90
CA THR A 80 -17.01 3.70 -50.82
C THR A 80 -17.69 4.01 -52.16
N LEU A 81 -16.90 4.21 -53.23
CA LEU A 81 -17.38 4.63 -54.55
C LEU A 81 -16.58 3.97 -55.68
N LEU A 82 -17.27 3.30 -56.61
CA LEU A 82 -16.67 2.74 -57.82
C LEU A 82 -17.23 3.45 -59.06
N GLU A 83 -16.36 3.92 -59.95
CA GLU A 83 -16.77 4.62 -61.17
C GLU A 83 -16.34 3.84 -62.42
N ALA A 84 -17.27 3.55 -63.31
CA ALA A 84 -17.00 3.04 -64.66
C ALA A 84 -17.13 4.18 -65.68
N HIS A 85 -16.02 4.54 -66.31
CA HIS A 85 -16.00 5.49 -67.42
C HIS A 85 -16.18 4.73 -68.72
N LEU A 86 -17.37 4.76 -69.31
CA LEU A 86 -17.67 4.07 -70.56
C LEU A 86 -17.34 4.99 -71.74
N GLU A 87 -16.51 4.50 -72.65
CA GLU A 87 -16.15 5.20 -73.89
C GLU A 87 -16.79 4.48 -75.08
N CYS A 88 -17.78 5.10 -75.72
CA CYS A 88 -18.36 4.60 -76.96
C CYS A 88 -17.56 5.13 -78.15
N LYS A 89 -16.97 4.22 -78.93
CA LYS A 89 -16.06 4.52 -80.03
C LYS A 89 -16.65 4.08 -81.36
N SER A 90 -16.52 4.93 -82.38
CA SER A 90 -16.69 4.53 -83.78
C SER A 90 -15.30 4.41 -84.40
N GLY A 91 -14.88 3.19 -84.70
CA GLY A 91 -13.46 2.90 -84.96
C GLY A 91 -12.59 3.22 -83.74
N ASN A 92 -11.61 4.11 -83.89
CA ASN A 92 -10.71 4.54 -82.81
C ASN A 92 -11.09 5.88 -82.17
N THR A 93 -12.11 6.57 -82.67
CA THR A 93 -12.53 7.87 -82.14
C THR A 93 -13.62 7.70 -81.09
N VAL A 94 -13.42 8.27 -79.90
CA VAL A 94 -14.45 8.33 -78.86
C VAL A 94 -15.52 9.33 -79.29
N VAL A 95 -16.76 8.87 -79.40
CA VAL A 95 -17.92 9.67 -79.85
C VAL A 95 -18.77 10.11 -78.67
N THR A 96 -18.86 9.27 -77.63
CA THR A 96 -19.63 9.56 -76.42
C THR A 96 -18.92 8.98 -75.22
N GLN A 97 -18.92 9.72 -74.11
CA GLN A 97 -18.45 9.24 -72.81
C GLN A 97 -19.62 9.23 -71.85
N LEU A 98 -19.80 8.10 -71.15
CA LEU A 98 -20.79 7.93 -70.11
C LEU A 98 -20.06 7.58 -68.81
N ARG A 99 -20.68 7.90 -67.67
CA ARG A 99 -20.21 7.48 -66.35
C ARG A 99 -21.27 6.64 -65.70
N VAL A 100 -20.89 5.49 -65.17
CA VAL A 100 -21.71 4.68 -64.28
C VAL A 100 -21.07 4.71 -62.91
N ILE A 101 -21.83 5.11 -61.91
CA ILE A 101 -21.39 5.28 -60.53
C ILE A 101 -22.03 4.18 -59.68
N VAL A 102 -21.22 3.51 -58.86
CA VAL A 102 -21.68 2.52 -57.91
C VAL A 102 -21.30 3.00 -56.51
N PHE A 103 -22.30 3.35 -55.72
CA PHE A 103 -22.14 3.58 -54.29
C PHE A 103 -22.09 2.23 -53.58
N VAL A 104 -21.04 2.02 -52.80
CA VAL A 104 -20.97 0.86 -51.90
C VAL A 104 -21.76 1.20 -50.64
N LEU A 105 -22.70 0.34 -50.28
CA LEU A 105 -23.45 0.46 -49.04
C LEU A 105 -22.73 -0.34 -47.96
N ASP A 106 -22.41 0.36 -46.88
CA ASP A 106 -21.85 -0.15 -45.64
C ASP A 106 -22.76 -1.21 -45.00
N VAL A 107 -22.14 -2.28 -44.50
CA VAL A 107 -22.75 -3.36 -43.75
C VAL A 107 -21.90 -3.58 -42.51
N ASN A 108 -22.55 -3.62 -41.34
CA ASN A 108 -21.86 -3.90 -40.09
C ASN A 108 -21.17 -5.29 -40.11
N ASP A 109 -19.87 -5.32 -40.41
CA ASP A 109 -19.05 -6.52 -40.52
C ASP A 109 -17.70 -6.40 -39.80
N ASN A 110 -17.35 -5.22 -39.28
CA ASN A 110 -16.19 -5.02 -38.45
C ASN A 110 -16.55 -4.96 -36.96
N PRO A 111 -15.75 -5.58 -36.07
CA PRO A 111 -15.94 -5.44 -34.65
C PRO A 111 -15.25 -4.19 -34.10
N PRO A 112 -15.80 -3.55 -33.05
CA PRO A 112 -15.16 -2.42 -32.39
C PRO A 112 -13.88 -2.88 -31.71
N LYS A 113 -12.88 -1.99 -31.60
CA LYS A 113 -11.57 -2.31 -31.02
C LYS A 113 -11.09 -1.24 -30.06
N PHE A 114 -10.76 -1.66 -28.85
CA PHE A 114 -10.02 -0.80 -27.92
C PHE A 114 -8.55 -0.71 -28.33
N PRO A 115 -7.90 0.45 -28.12
CA PRO A 115 -6.46 0.57 -28.31
C PRO A 115 -5.64 -0.08 -27.18
N PHE A 116 -6.30 -0.68 -26.18
CA PHE A 116 -5.69 -1.34 -25.03
C PHE A 116 -6.52 -2.54 -24.56
N GLU A 117 -5.85 -3.54 -23.98
CA GLU A 117 -6.49 -4.69 -23.31
C GLU A 117 -6.66 -4.45 -21.80
N LEU A 118 -5.74 -3.67 -21.22
CA LEU A 118 -5.65 -3.36 -19.79
C LEU A 118 -5.30 -1.88 -19.61
N ARG A 119 -6.14 -1.16 -18.85
CA ARG A 119 -5.85 0.21 -18.39
C ARG A 119 -5.75 0.20 -16.87
N VAL A 120 -4.59 0.57 -16.35
CA VAL A 120 -4.36 0.76 -14.91
C VAL A 120 -4.41 2.26 -14.62
N GLU A 121 -5.21 2.69 -13.66
CA GLU A 121 -5.35 4.09 -13.25
C GLU A 121 -5.14 4.25 -11.74
N ASP A 122 -4.33 5.24 -11.38
CA ASP A 122 -4.07 5.60 -9.98
C ASP A 122 -5.08 6.64 -9.51
N VAL A 123 -5.90 6.31 -8.52
CA VAL A 123 -6.94 7.20 -8.01
C VAL A 123 -6.68 7.53 -6.54
N PRO A 124 -6.32 8.78 -6.19
CA PRO A 124 -6.17 9.20 -4.80
C PRO A 124 -7.47 8.99 -4.00
N GLU A 125 -7.38 8.50 -2.77
CA GLU A 125 -8.57 8.21 -1.96
C GLU A 125 -9.39 9.47 -1.62
N ASP A 126 -8.77 10.65 -1.63
CA ASP A 126 -9.39 11.95 -1.38
C ASP A 126 -10.02 12.61 -2.63
N SER A 127 -10.00 11.89 -3.76
CA SER A 127 -10.67 12.24 -5.00
C SER A 127 -12.13 12.57 -4.74
N LYS A 128 -12.60 13.68 -5.32
CA LYS A 128 -13.96 14.16 -5.07
C LYS A 128 -14.97 13.29 -5.80
N VAL A 129 -16.07 12.98 -5.13
CA VAL A 129 -17.21 12.35 -5.80
C VAL A 129 -17.68 13.24 -6.96
N ASN A 130 -18.09 12.59 -8.04
CA ASN A 130 -18.43 13.14 -9.35
C ASN A 130 -17.27 13.62 -10.21
N THR A 131 -16.01 13.36 -9.84
CA THR A 131 -14.88 13.61 -10.75
C THR A 131 -14.77 12.52 -11.81
N THR A 132 -14.46 12.92 -13.04
CA THR A 132 -14.01 11.99 -14.08
C THR A 132 -12.60 11.52 -13.72
N VAL A 133 -12.46 10.21 -13.46
CA VAL A 133 -11.18 9.56 -13.12
C VAL A 133 -10.42 9.10 -14.36
N ILE A 134 -11.12 8.71 -15.42
CA ILE A 134 -10.53 8.42 -16.73
C ILE A 134 -11.37 9.14 -17.79
N PRO A 135 -10.78 10.01 -18.63
CA PRO A 135 -11.51 10.74 -19.66
C PRO A 135 -11.94 9.82 -20.80
N GLU A 136 -12.95 10.26 -21.56
CA GLU A 136 -13.51 9.54 -22.72
C GLU A 136 -12.44 9.16 -23.75
N THR A 137 -11.54 10.10 -24.09
CA THR A 137 -10.50 9.92 -25.12
C THR A 137 -9.53 8.78 -24.82
N GLU A 138 -9.52 8.27 -23.59
CA GLU A 138 -8.67 7.16 -23.17
C GLU A 138 -9.42 5.84 -23.03
N LEU A 139 -10.74 5.86 -23.16
CA LEU A 139 -11.61 4.69 -23.06
C LEU A 139 -12.42 4.44 -24.33
N GLU A 140 -12.35 5.32 -25.33
CA GLU A 140 -13.01 5.12 -26.61
C GLU A 140 -12.41 3.93 -27.38
N ALA A 141 -13.29 3.12 -27.94
CA ALA A 141 -12.97 2.14 -28.96
C ALA A 141 -13.19 2.75 -30.35
N GLN A 142 -12.67 2.09 -31.37
CA GLN A 142 -12.84 2.47 -32.77
C GLN A 142 -13.48 1.33 -33.54
N ASP A 143 -14.46 1.68 -34.37
CA ASP A 143 -15.09 0.80 -35.35
C ASP A 143 -14.90 1.40 -36.75
N PRO A 144 -14.38 0.65 -37.74
CA PRO A 144 -14.27 1.10 -39.12
C PRO A 144 -15.59 1.36 -39.83
N ASP A 145 -16.69 0.72 -39.38
CA ASP A 145 -17.98 0.78 -40.04
C ASP A 145 -18.57 2.20 -40.01
N LYS A 146 -19.36 2.55 -41.02
CA LYS A 146 -19.82 3.92 -41.22
C LYS A 146 -20.84 4.38 -40.18
N ASP A 147 -20.63 5.59 -39.65
CA ASP A 147 -21.55 6.27 -38.72
C ASP A 147 -21.86 5.41 -37.48
N ASP A 148 -20.94 4.50 -37.11
CA ASP A 148 -21.17 3.57 -36.02
C ASP A 148 -21.17 4.28 -34.67
N VAL A 149 -22.22 4.04 -33.89
CA VAL A 149 -22.44 4.66 -32.59
C VAL A 149 -22.19 3.62 -31.53
N LEU A 150 -21.04 3.74 -30.87
CA LEU A 150 -20.62 2.76 -29.88
C LEU A 150 -21.34 2.95 -28.54
N PHE A 151 -21.81 1.83 -27.98
CA PHE A 151 -22.47 1.75 -26.67
C PHE A 151 -21.59 0.98 -25.69
N TYR A 152 -21.25 1.65 -24.59
CA TYR A 152 -20.36 1.19 -23.54
C TYR A 152 -21.12 0.81 -22.29
N THR A 153 -20.66 -0.25 -21.65
CA THR A 153 -21.19 -0.75 -20.38
C THR A 153 -20.04 -1.19 -19.48
N LEU A 154 -20.22 -1.02 -18.16
CA LEU A 154 -19.27 -1.51 -17.16
C LEU A 154 -19.84 -2.74 -16.48
N GLN A 155 -19.01 -3.78 -16.41
CA GLN A 155 -19.28 -4.97 -15.63
C GLN A 155 -18.31 -5.06 -14.46
N GLU A 156 -18.85 -5.40 -13.30
CA GLU A 156 -18.08 -5.57 -12.08
C GLU A 156 -17.22 -6.85 -12.12
N VAL A 157 -15.91 -6.71 -11.88
CA VAL A 157 -15.00 -7.85 -11.66
C VAL A 157 -14.67 -7.99 -10.18
N THR A 158 -14.37 -6.88 -9.51
CA THR A 158 -14.22 -6.84 -8.05
C THR A 158 -15.58 -6.56 -7.39
N PRO A 159 -16.12 -7.46 -6.54
CA PRO A 159 -17.41 -7.26 -5.89
C PRO A 159 -17.49 -5.93 -5.12
N GLY A 160 -18.53 -5.14 -5.38
CA GLY A 160 -18.74 -3.80 -4.82
C GLY A 160 -18.16 -2.64 -5.65
N ALA A 161 -17.22 -2.87 -6.58
CA ALA A 161 -16.60 -1.84 -7.42
C ALA A 161 -17.61 -1.08 -8.31
N GLY A 162 -18.65 -1.75 -8.80
CA GLY A 162 -19.72 -1.13 -9.61
C GLY A 162 -20.54 -0.08 -8.85
N SER A 163 -20.41 -0.02 -7.51
CA SER A 163 -21.02 1.04 -6.71
C SER A 163 -20.15 2.30 -6.58
N PHE A 164 -18.86 2.22 -6.92
CA PHE A 164 -17.92 3.32 -6.84
C PHE A 164 -17.73 4.05 -8.16
N PHE A 165 -17.91 3.37 -9.30
CA PHE A 165 -17.63 3.94 -10.60
C PHE A 165 -18.77 3.71 -11.59
N SER A 166 -19.03 4.71 -12.43
CA SER A 166 -19.96 4.62 -13.56
C SER A 166 -19.41 5.34 -14.79
N LEU A 167 -19.94 5.01 -15.96
CA LEU A 167 -19.70 5.80 -17.17
C LEU A 167 -20.59 7.05 -17.15
N LEU A 168 -20.11 8.16 -17.69
CA LEU A 168 -20.90 9.38 -17.81
C LEU A 168 -22.14 9.20 -18.71
N GLY A 169 -22.04 8.32 -19.71
CA GLY A 169 -23.15 7.95 -20.56
C GLY A 169 -22.87 6.65 -21.30
N THR A 170 -23.90 6.09 -21.93
CA THR A 170 -23.75 4.87 -22.74
C THR A 170 -22.84 5.09 -23.94
N ASN A 171 -22.76 6.31 -24.49
CA ASN A 171 -21.95 6.60 -25.68
C ASN A 171 -20.86 7.62 -25.34
N LEU A 172 -20.57 7.78 -24.05
CA LEU A 172 -19.60 8.73 -23.51
C LEU A 172 -18.77 7.98 -22.47
N PRO A 173 -17.78 7.19 -22.91
CA PRO A 173 -17.05 6.24 -22.06
C PRO A 173 -16.09 6.90 -21.06
N ALA A 174 -16.39 8.07 -20.53
CA ALA A 174 -15.63 8.65 -19.43
C ALA A 174 -16.01 8.00 -18.09
N LEU A 175 -15.03 7.50 -17.34
CA LEU A 175 -15.22 6.87 -16.03
C LEU A 175 -15.33 7.94 -14.95
N ARG A 176 -16.43 7.94 -14.20
CA ARG A 176 -16.70 8.86 -13.08
C ARG A 176 -16.69 8.11 -11.75
N LEU A 177 -16.17 8.77 -10.71
CA LEU A 177 -16.27 8.32 -9.33
C LEU A 177 -17.61 8.74 -8.70
N ASP A 178 -18.42 7.78 -8.23
CA ASP A 178 -19.75 8.01 -7.64
C ASP A 178 -19.78 7.91 -6.11
N ARG A 179 -18.74 7.33 -5.50
CA ARG A 179 -18.63 7.18 -4.04
C ARG A 179 -17.24 7.51 -3.52
N PRO A 180 -17.11 7.98 -2.27
CA PRO A 180 -15.80 8.22 -1.67
C PRO A 180 -15.02 6.91 -1.59
N LEU A 181 -13.74 6.99 -1.91
CA LEU A 181 -12.83 5.87 -1.79
C LEU A 181 -12.38 5.70 -0.34
N ASP A 182 -11.97 4.48 0.00
CA ASP A 182 -11.45 4.15 1.32
C ASP A 182 -10.27 3.19 1.13
N PHE A 183 -9.05 3.73 1.14
CA PHE A 183 -7.82 2.96 0.92
C PHE A 183 -7.67 1.80 1.92
N TYR A 184 -8.24 1.92 3.10
CA TYR A 184 -8.11 0.93 4.18
C TYR A 184 -8.99 -0.30 3.93
N LYS A 185 -10.06 -0.14 3.15
CA LYS A 185 -10.96 -1.23 2.76
C LYS A 185 -10.63 -1.76 1.36
N TRP A 186 -10.34 -0.85 0.42
CA TRP A 186 -10.21 -1.18 -1.00
C TRP A 186 -8.97 -0.50 -1.57
N GLN A 187 -7.90 -1.27 -1.76
CA GLN A 187 -6.65 -0.77 -2.32
C GLN A 187 -6.60 -0.87 -3.84
N SER A 188 -7.36 -1.79 -4.42
CA SER A 188 -7.44 -1.98 -5.87
C SER A 188 -8.82 -2.55 -6.22
N MET A 189 -9.39 -2.07 -7.33
CA MET A 189 -10.66 -2.54 -7.87
C MET A 189 -10.53 -2.79 -9.36
N SER A 190 -11.23 -3.78 -9.89
CA SER A 190 -11.24 -4.08 -11.32
C SER A 190 -12.66 -4.06 -11.89
N LEU A 191 -12.77 -3.51 -13.10
CA LEU A 191 -13.99 -3.43 -13.89
C LEU A 191 -13.69 -3.93 -15.31
N LEU A 192 -14.67 -4.54 -15.96
CA LEU A 192 -14.61 -4.91 -17.37
C LEU A 192 -15.42 -3.88 -18.15
N LEU A 193 -14.78 -3.17 -19.07
CA LEU A 193 -15.42 -2.27 -20.02
C LEU A 193 -15.81 -3.08 -21.26
N LEU A 194 -17.10 -3.11 -21.56
CA LEU A 194 -17.67 -3.75 -22.75
C LEU A 194 -18.19 -2.67 -23.69
N VAL A 195 -17.80 -2.72 -24.96
CA VAL A 195 -18.37 -1.90 -26.04
C VAL A 195 -19.12 -2.78 -27.03
N ARG A 196 -20.21 -2.25 -27.58
CA ARG A 196 -21.00 -2.82 -28.66
C ARG A 196 -21.28 -1.75 -29.73
N ASP A 197 -21.37 -2.18 -30.97
CA ASP A 197 -21.71 -1.36 -32.16
C ASP A 197 -23.22 -1.07 -32.27
N THR A 198 -24.07 -1.96 -31.76
CA THR A 198 -25.52 -1.81 -31.83
C THR A 198 -26.15 -1.47 -30.48
N GLN A 199 -27.21 -0.66 -30.50
CA GLN A 199 -27.92 -0.30 -29.28
C GLN A 199 -28.63 -1.51 -28.64
N GLU A 200 -29.28 -2.33 -29.48
CA GLU A 200 -30.06 -3.48 -29.05
C GLU A 200 -29.17 -4.70 -28.86
N GLU A 201 -29.19 -5.31 -27.68
CA GLU A 201 -28.37 -6.49 -27.36
C GLU A 201 -28.66 -7.72 -28.25
N ASN A 202 -29.83 -7.76 -28.89
CA ASN A 202 -30.25 -8.85 -29.77
C ASN A 202 -30.14 -8.51 -31.27
N ALA A 203 -29.56 -7.36 -31.64
CA ALA A 203 -29.34 -7.02 -33.03
C ALA A 203 -28.42 -8.07 -33.69
N GLN A 204 -28.63 -8.31 -34.98
CA GLN A 204 -27.87 -9.28 -35.77
C GLN A 204 -27.59 -8.70 -37.16
N PRO A 205 -26.31 -8.53 -37.57
CA PRO A 205 -25.11 -8.74 -36.76
C PRO A 205 -24.97 -7.68 -35.65
N SER A 206 -24.22 -8.02 -34.60
CA SER A 206 -23.69 -7.06 -33.63
C SER A 206 -22.38 -7.62 -33.10
N HIS A 207 -21.38 -6.76 -33.04
CA HIS A 207 -20.06 -7.07 -32.56
C HIS A 207 -19.75 -6.34 -31.26
N THR A 208 -18.81 -6.93 -30.51
CA THR A 208 -18.42 -6.41 -29.20
C THR A 208 -16.92 -6.53 -28.99
N ALA A 209 -16.39 -5.68 -28.12
CA ALA A 209 -15.05 -5.79 -27.58
C ALA A 209 -15.04 -5.51 -26.09
N THR A 210 -13.99 -5.99 -25.42
CA THR A 210 -13.82 -5.81 -23.98
C THR A 210 -12.41 -5.34 -23.66
N ALA A 211 -12.28 -4.55 -22.59
CA ALA A 211 -11.01 -4.16 -22.00
C ALA A 211 -11.12 -4.16 -20.46
N THR A 212 -10.03 -4.44 -19.77
CA THR A 212 -10.01 -4.46 -18.30
C THR A 212 -9.52 -3.12 -17.75
N LEU A 213 -10.26 -2.55 -16.80
CA LEU A 213 -9.87 -1.38 -16.03
C LEU A 213 -9.43 -1.83 -14.64
N VAL A 214 -8.26 -1.39 -14.19
CA VAL A 214 -7.75 -1.60 -12.83
C VAL A 214 -7.54 -0.24 -12.18
N LEU A 215 -8.22 -0.01 -11.06
CA LEU A 215 -8.25 1.24 -10.34
C LEU A 215 -7.46 1.03 -9.04
N ASP A 216 -6.24 1.54 -8.99
CA ASP A 216 -5.37 1.46 -7.83
C ASP A 216 -5.59 2.67 -6.94
N VAL A 217 -6.19 2.42 -5.77
CA VAL A 217 -6.48 3.48 -4.81
C VAL A 217 -5.19 3.88 -4.12
N ARG A 218 -4.81 5.15 -4.23
CA ARG A 218 -3.61 5.70 -3.60
C ARG A 218 -3.97 6.35 -2.26
N PRO A 219 -3.16 6.15 -1.20
CA PRO A 219 -3.40 6.80 0.08
C PRO A 219 -3.26 8.32 -0.07
N ALA A 220 -4.05 9.06 0.68
CA ALA A 220 -3.97 10.51 0.76
C ALA A 220 -3.74 10.94 2.21
N ASP A 221 -3.02 12.04 2.39
CA ASP A 221 -2.77 12.62 3.71
C ASP A 221 -4.07 13.22 4.23
N LEU A 222 -4.82 12.46 5.02
CA LEU A 222 -6.16 12.76 5.50
C LEU A 222 -6.23 12.86 7.03
N ARG A 223 -5.17 12.46 7.74
CA ARG A 223 -5.18 12.36 9.21
C ARG A 223 -4.10 13.18 9.87
N PRO A 224 -4.42 13.86 10.98
CA PRO A 224 -3.40 14.55 11.75
C PRO A 224 -2.47 13.53 12.44
N PRO A 225 -1.27 13.96 12.89
CA PRO A 225 -0.40 13.15 13.73
C PRO A 225 -1.10 12.65 14.99
N TRP A 226 -0.74 11.46 15.48
CA TRP A 226 -1.26 10.87 16.71
C TRP A 226 -0.17 10.72 17.75
N PHE A 227 -0.40 11.32 18.92
CA PHE A 227 0.45 11.12 20.09
C PHE A 227 0.26 9.72 20.67
N LEU A 228 1.34 9.08 21.12
CA LEU A 228 1.36 7.70 21.63
C LEU A 228 1.84 7.62 23.08
N PRO A 229 1.30 6.67 23.88
CA PRO A 229 0.19 5.78 23.56
C PRO A 229 -1.15 6.52 23.62
N CYS A 230 -2.07 6.15 22.73
CA CYS A 230 -3.43 6.68 22.64
C CYS A 230 -4.45 5.55 22.66
N ALA A 231 -5.71 5.91 22.89
CA ALA A 231 -6.84 5.01 22.78
C ALA A 231 -7.54 5.21 21.44
N TYR A 232 -7.75 4.13 20.71
CA TYR A 232 -8.51 4.15 19.46
C TYR A 232 -10.00 4.39 19.76
N SER A 233 -10.57 5.47 19.23
CA SER A 233 -12.02 5.72 19.30
C SER A 233 -12.80 4.82 18.34
N ASP A 234 -12.17 4.44 17.22
CA ASP A 234 -12.65 3.52 16.20
C ASP A 234 -11.44 2.88 15.47
N LEU A 235 -11.63 2.29 14.28
CA LEU A 235 -10.52 1.71 13.50
C LEU A 235 -9.59 2.75 12.85
N TYR A 236 -9.91 4.05 12.94
CA TYR A 236 -9.30 5.08 12.12
C TYR A 236 -8.71 6.25 12.89
N VAL A 237 -9.08 6.47 14.14
CA VAL A 237 -8.65 7.63 14.92
C VAL A 237 -8.15 7.23 16.30
N CYS A 238 -6.98 7.74 16.68
CA CYS A 238 -6.37 7.52 17.98
C CYS A 238 -6.29 8.82 18.78
N ILE A 239 -6.92 8.86 19.96
CA ILE A 239 -7.08 10.05 20.79
C ILE A 239 -6.67 9.80 22.25
N ASN A 240 -6.69 10.85 23.06
CA ASN A 240 -6.52 10.79 24.52
C ASN A 240 -5.13 10.36 24.99
N ALA A 241 -4.09 10.62 24.20
CA ALA A 241 -2.73 10.60 24.74
C ALA A 241 -2.56 11.80 25.68
N GLU A 242 -2.12 11.52 26.90
CA GLU A 242 -1.75 12.51 27.90
C GLU A 242 -0.46 12.07 28.56
N TYR A 243 0.38 13.04 28.90
CA TYR A 243 1.67 12.79 29.53
C TYR A 243 1.74 13.44 30.90
N GLN A 244 2.41 12.78 31.84
CA GLN A 244 2.56 13.25 33.20
C GLN A 244 4.01 13.13 33.64
N GLY A 245 4.52 14.11 34.40
CA GLY A 245 5.87 14.11 34.94
C GLY A 245 5.96 14.90 36.23
N ALA A 246 7.10 14.80 36.90
CA ALA A 246 7.39 15.54 38.11
C ALA A 246 8.77 16.18 38.04
N VAL A 247 8.92 17.37 38.63
CA VAL A 247 10.21 18.07 38.72
C VAL A 247 10.49 18.53 40.16
N PRO A 248 11.75 18.50 40.60
CA PRO A 248 12.11 18.97 41.94
C PRO A 248 12.08 20.50 42.01
N THR A 249 11.47 21.05 43.07
CA THR A 249 11.57 22.49 43.35
C THR A 249 13.00 22.89 43.72
N GLY A 250 13.41 24.10 43.34
CA GLY A 250 14.73 24.68 43.65
C GLY A 250 15.89 24.14 42.81
N HIS A 251 15.63 23.17 41.92
CA HIS A 251 16.68 22.52 41.12
C HIS A 251 16.34 22.60 39.63
N ARG A 252 17.37 22.62 38.80
CA ARG A 252 17.25 22.50 37.35
C ARG A 252 17.78 21.13 36.93
N LEU A 253 16.93 20.35 36.26
CA LEU A 253 17.33 19.05 35.72
C LEU A 253 18.15 19.24 34.43
N PRO A 254 19.30 18.56 34.27
CA PRO A 254 20.16 18.72 33.10
C PRO A 254 19.74 17.85 31.90
N ALA A 255 18.93 16.82 32.12
CA ALA A 255 18.47 15.86 31.12
C ALA A 255 17.00 16.14 30.71
N PRO A 256 16.53 15.57 29.58
CA PRO A 256 15.10 15.51 29.27
C PRO A 256 14.32 14.82 30.37
N LEU A 257 13.11 15.33 30.62
CA LEU A 257 12.21 14.83 31.65
C LEU A 257 11.73 13.42 31.31
N VAL A 258 11.71 12.55 32.32
CA VAL A 258 11.07 11.24 32.26
C VAL A 258 9.57 11.43 32.48
N LEU A 259 8.79 11.14 31.45
CA LEU A 259 7.33 11.27 31.44
C LEU A 259 6.66 9.89 31.45
N HIS A 260 5.46 9.84 31.99
CA HIS A 260 4.56 8.70 31.95
C HIS A 260 3.40 8.97 31.00
N PRO A 261 2.97 7.97 30.21
CA PRO A 261 3.45 6.58 30.17
C PRO A 261 4.73 6.38 29.34
N GLY A 262 5.26 7.42 28.71
CA GLY A 262 6.50 7.39 27.93
C GLY A 262 6.91 8.78 27.46
N PRO A 263 7.93 8.91 26.59
CA PRO A 263 8.30 10.20 26.02
C PRO A 263 7.17 10.77 25.15
N ILE A 264 7.12 12.09 25.00
CA ILE A 264 6.22 12.73 24.03
C ILE A 264 6.61 12.26 22.64
N TYR A 265 5.71 11.55 21.99
CA TYR A 265 5.97 10.95 20.71
C TYR A 265 4.68 10.90 19.89
N ALA A 266 4.74 11.40 18.67
CA ALA A 266 3.65 11.36 17.72
C ALA A 266 4.11 10.74 16.40
N VAL A 267 3.18 10.07 15.73
CA VAL A 267 3.34 9.44 14.41
C VAL A 267 2.32 10.01 13.45
N ASP A 268 2.59 9.92 12.15
CA ASP A 268 1.56 10.18 11.15
C ASP A 268 0.39 9.19 11.30
N GLY A 269 -0.84 9.70 11.25
CA GLY A 269 -2.05 8.89 11.40
C GLY A 269 -2.42 8.11 10.14
N ASP A 270 -1.86 8.48 9.00
CA ASP A 270 -2.14 7.84 7.72
C ASP A 270 -1.30 6.57 7.52
N ARG A 271 -1.92 5.53 6.98
CA ARG A 271 -1.22 4.29 6.66
C ARG A 271 -0.58 4.40 5.29
N GLY A 272 0.72 4.12 5.23
CA GLY A 272 1.49 4.21 3.99
C GLY A 272 2.03 5.60 3.71
N ILE A 273 1.66 6.60 4.53
CA ILE A 273 2.27 7.92 4.58
C ILE A 273 2.93 8.04 5.96
N ASN A 274 4.16 8.55 6.01
CA ASN A 274 4.88 8.70 7.26
C ASN A 274 5.58 10.06 7.28
N GLN A 275 4.77 11.12 7.40
CA GLN A 275 5.29 12.47 7.51
C GLN A 275 6.07 12.66 8.82
N ARG A 276 7.14 13.43 8.74
CA ARG A 276 7.91 13.82 9.91
C ARG A 276 7.07 14.77 10.76
N VAL A 277 7.05 14.54 12.08
CA VAL A 277 6.30 15.38 13.04
C VAL A 277 7.24 16.32 13.80
N LEU A 278 6.89 17.61 13.84
CA LEU A 278 7.58 18.68 14.55
C LEU A 278 6.82 19.09 15.80
N TYR A 279 7.51 19.22 16.93
CA TYR A 279 6.92 19.50 18.24
C TYR A 279 7.09 20.95 18.68
N SER A 280 6.09 21.51 19.34
CA SER A 280 6.17 22.83 19.98
C SER A 280 5.25 22.95 21.21
N ILE A 281 5.59 23.83 22.15
CA ILE A 281 4.71 24.17 23.28
C ILE A 281 3.85 25.35 22.85
N VAL A 282 2.53 25.19 22.86
CA VAL A 282 1.56 26.22 22.46
C VAL A 282 1.24 27.13 23.65
N THR A 283 0.90 26.54 24.80
CA THR A 283 0.52 27.27 26.03
C THR A 283 0.88 26.48 27.28
N GLY A 284 0.68 27.10 28.45
CA GLY A 284 0.84 26.44 29.75
C GLY A 284 2.24 26.55 30.37
N GLN A 285 3.21 27.09 29.63
CA GLN A 285 4.49 27.48 30.20
C GLN A 285 4.38 28.86 30.89
N ASP A 286 4.98 28.99 32.07
CA ASP A 286 5.28 30.30 32.65
C ASP A 286 6.74 30.64 32.35
N ASP A 287 7.00 31.86 31.86
CA ASP A 287 8.34 32.46 31.70
C ASP A 287 9.38 31.59 30.98
N GLY A 288 8.92 30.68 30.11
CA GLY A 288 9.78 29.78 29.33
C GLY A 288 10.47 28.71 30.16
N THR A 289 9.89 28.29 31.30
CA THR A 289 10.43 27.26 32.24
C THR A 289 10.79 25.93 31.58
N PHE A 290 10.06 25.54 30.54
CA PHE A 290 10.28 24.31 29.79
C PHE A 290 10.58 24.61 28.32
N ALA A 291 11.34 23.72 27.68
CA ALA A 291 11.58 23.74 26.24
C ALA A 291 11.41 22.33 25.67
N ILE A 292 10.81 22.21 24.49
CA ILE A 292 10.66 20.94 23.77
C ILE A 292 11.56 20.92 22.55
N GLY A 293 12.26 19.80 22.34
CA GLY A 293 13.01 19.57 21.11
C GLY A 293 12.06 19.38 19.92
N ALA A 294 12.18 20.24 18.91
CA ALA A 294 11.28 20.25 17.75
C ALA A 294 11.23 18.91 17.00
N ASP A 295 12.33 18.16 16.99
CA ASP A 295 12.40 16.88 16.26
C ASP A 295 12.30 15.65 17.14
N SER A 296 12.61 15.79 18.43
CA SER A 296 12.73 14.66 19.35
C SER A 296 11.55 14.51 20.29
N GLY A 297 10.74 15.56 20.48
CA GLY A 297 9.71 15.60 21.52
C GLY A 297 10.28 15.66 22.94
N ASN A 298 11.61 15.74 23.11
CA ASN A 298 12.25 15.77 24.42
C ASN A 298 11.91 17.07 25.14
N LEU A 299 11.18 16.95 26.24
CA LEU A 299 10.86 18.07 27.12
C LEU A 299 11.97 18.29 28.14
N THR A 300 12.47 19.50 28.26
CA THR A 300 13.64 19.86 29.10
C THR A 300 13.34 21.06 29.97
N MET A 301 14.05 21.19 31.08
CA MET A 301 13.92 22.31 32.02
C MET A 301 14.96 23.40 31.69
N THR A 302 14.50 24.62 31.41
CA THR A 302 15.38 25.78 31.16
C THR A 302 15.72 26.53 32.44
N ARG A 303 14.81 26.51 33.43
CA ARG A 303 14.91 27.23 34.71
C ARG A 303 14.35 26.38 35.84
N SER A 304 14.89 26.51 37.05
CA SER A 304 14.37 25.86 38.26
C SER A 304 13.04 26.48 38.71
N VAL A 305 12.13 25.68 39.27
CA VAL A 305 10.86 26.15 39.82
C VAL A 305 11.01 26.38 41.33
N PRO A 306 10.77 27.59 41.87
CA PRO A 306 11.12 27.92 43.26
C PRO A 306 10.16 27.34 44.32
N SER A 307 8.91 27.10 43.96
CA SER A 307 7.85 26.65 44.88
C SER A 307 6.98 25.58 44.23
N PRO A 308 6.27 24.74 45.01
CA PRO A 308 5.37 23.74 44.43
C PRO A 308 4.34 24.36 43.48
N LYS A 309 4.18 23.76 42.30
CA LYS A 309 3.31 24.26 41.24
C LYS A 309 3.00 23.14 40.24
N THR A 310 1.79 23.11 39.72
CA THR A 310 1.43 22.24 38.59
C THR A 310 1.41 23.06 37.30
N PHE A 311 2.11 22.56 36.29
CA PHE A 311 2.07 23.09 34.92
C PHE A 311 1.21 22.18 34.07
N THR A 312 0.37 22.76 33.22
CA THR A 312 -0.45 22.04 32.25
C THR A 312 -0.10 22.58 30.88
N LEU A 313 0.85 21.94 30.21
CA LEU A 313 1.36 22.36 28.91
C LEU A 313 0.49 21.81 27.79
N LEU A 314 0.14 22.66 26.83
CA LEU A 314 -0.44 22.22 25.56
C LEU A 314 0.69 22.05 24.55
N VAL A 315 0.96 20.81 24.13
CA VAL A 315 2.01 20.47 23.17
C VAL A 315 1.38 20.18 21.81
N LYS A 316 1.90 20.79 20.75
CA LYS A 316 1.51 20.58 19.35
C LYS A 316 2.50 19.66 18.66
N GLY A 317 1.99 18.71 17.90
CA GLY A 317 2.72 17.91 16.92
C GLY A 317 2.19 18.23 15.54
N GLU A 318 3.04 18.71 14.64
CA GLU A 318 2.68 19.19 13.30
C GLU A 318 3.46 18.44 12.22
N GLN A 319 2.81 18.04 11.14
CA GLN A 319 3.50 17.46 9.99
C GLN A 319 4.48 18.47 9.39
N SER A 320 5.62 18.01 8.87
CA SER A 320 6.69 18.89 8.40
C SER A 320 6.32 19.80 7.23
N ASP A 321 5.27 19.47 6.48
CA ASP A 321 4.70 20.30 5.41
C ASP A 321 3.69 21.35 5.93
N GLY A 322 3.34 21.30 7.21
CA GLY A 322 2.35 22.18 7.84
C GLY A 322 0.90 21.85 7.48
N ALA A 323 0.64 20.71 6.83
CA ALA A 323 -0.71 20.36 6.36
C ALA A 323 -1.66 20.05 7.53
N ARG A 324 -1.19 19.28 8.53
CA ARG A 324 -1.99 18.89 9.69
C ARG A 324 -1.21 18.91 10.97
N TYR A 325 -1.94 19.05 12.07
CA TYR A 325 -1.39 19.01 13.42
C TYR A 325 -2.39 18.41 14.40
N SER A 326 -1.87 17.95 15.54
CA SER A 326 -2.65 17.59 16.71
C SER A 326 -2.03 18.20 17.96
N VAL A 327 -2.78 18.14 19.07
CA VAL A 327 -2.33 18.64 20.37
C VAL A 327 -2.58 17.62 21.47
N THR A 328 -1.73 17.64 22.50
CA THR A 328 -1.83 16.80 23.70
C THR A 328 -1.52 17.62 24.94
N TRP A 329 -2.05 17.18 26.09
CA TRP A 329 -1.76 17.78 27.39
C TRP A 329 -0.59 17.07 28.07
N VAL A 330 0.32 17.87 28.62
CA VAL A 330 1.43 17.41 29.47
C VAL A 330 1.31 18.06 30.84
N THR A 331 1.07 17.27 31.88
CA THR A 331 0.97 17.76 33.26
C THR A 331 2.29 17.54 33.99
N ILE A 332 2.88 18.60 34.52
CA ILE A 332 4.15 18.55 35.25
C ILE A 332 3.92 19.05 36.68
N GLU A 333 4.18 18.19 37.66
CA GLU A 333 4.09 18.56 39.07
C GLU A 333 5.47 18.96 39.60
N ALA A 334 5.66 20.25 39.87
CA ALA A 334 6.81 20.72 40.64
C ALA A 334 6.54 20.51 42.13
N ARG A 335 7.34 19.66 42.78
CA ARG A 335 7.18 19.30 44.19
C ARG A 335 8.53 19.26 44.90
N SER A 336 8.50 19.33 46.23
CA SER A 336 9.71 19.29 47.04
C SER A 336 10.39 17.94 46.91
N ALA A 337 11.69 17.95 46.58
CA ALA A 337 12.50 16.75 46.48
C ALA A 337 13.05 16.29 47.84
N THR A 338 12.97 17.14 48.86
CA THR A 338 13.52 16.86 50.19
C THR A 338 12.82 15.66 50.81
N GLY A 339 13.59 14.64 51.19
CA GLY A 339 13.08 13.45 51.88
C GLY A 339 12.59 12.35 50.95
N SER A 340 12.62 12.52 49.63
CA SER A 340 12.46 11.39 48.70
C SER A 340 13.67 10.49 48.75
N VAL A 341 13.45 9.17 48.80
CA VAL A 341 14.48 8.16 49.07
C VAL A 341 14.70 7.27 47.86
N PRO A 342 15.97 6.99 47.49
CA PRO A 342 16.29 5.97 46.50
C PRO A 342 15.76 4.59 46.90
N GLN A 343 15.57 3.72 45.92
CA GLN A 343 15.13 2.34 46.10
C GLN A 343 16.02 1.41 45.27
N PHE A 344 16.64 0.42 45.92
CA PHE A 344 17.35 -0.64 45.21
C PHE A 344 16.37 -1.61 44.58
N LEU A 345 16.72 -2.14 43.40
CA LEU A 345 15.91 -3.14 42.72
C LEU A 345 15.90 -4.48 43.45
N GLN A 346 16.95 -4.76 44.23
CA GLN A 346 17.10 -6.00 44.98
C GLN A 346 17.42 -5.69 46.44
N SER A 347 16.83 -6.45 47.35
CA SER A 347 17.18 -6.43 48.77
C SER A 347 18.56 -7.05 49.04
N ARG A 348 19.07 -7.85 48.10
CA ARG A 348 20.40 -8.49 48.18
C ARG A 348 21.00 -8.73 46.79
N TYR A 349 22.30 -8.48 46.65
CA TYR A 349 23.09 -8.71 45.44
C TYR A 349 24.18 -9.75 45.69
N TYR A 350 24.39 -10.67 44.75
CA TYR A 350 25.30 -11.80 44.90
C TYR A 350 26.50 -11.68 43.95
N GLY A 351 27.71 -11.76 44.51
CA GLY A 351 28.96 -11.64 43.75
C GLY A 351 29.95 -12.76 44.02
N THR A 352 30.92 -12.92 43.13
CA THR A 352 32.05 -13.84 43.28
C THR A 352 33.37 -13.13 42.97
N VAL A 353 34.43 -13.50 43.68
CA VAL A 353 35.78 -12.96 43.46
C VAL A 353 36.82 -14.00 43.86
N ALA A 354 37.97 -14.06 43.18
CA ALA A 354 39.01 -15.02 43.51
C ALA A 354 39.80 -14.59 44.76
N ARG A 355 40.23 -15.56 45.56
CA ARG A 355 41.20 -15.35 46.65
C ARG A 355 42.51 -14.79 46.08
N ASN A 356 43.22 -14.00 46.87
CA ASN A 356 44.43 -13.26 46.49
C ASN A 356 44.24 -12.21 45.39
N SER A 357 42.99 -11.88 45.04
CA SER A 357 42.69 -10.76 44.14
C SER A 357 43.35 -9.48 44.67
N ALA A 358 44.10 -8.81 43.80
CA ALA A 358 44.70 -7.52 44.09
C ALA A 358 43.63 -6.44 44.33
N VAL A 359 44.05 -5.28 44.84
CA VAL A 359 43.17 -4.11 44.99
C VAL A 359 42.69 -3.64 43.61
N GLY A 360 41.41 -3.31 43.50
CA GLY A 360 40.78 -2.79 42.28
C GLY A 360 40.17 -3.83 41.35
N VAL A 361 40.24 -5.13 41.70
CA VAL A 361 39.62 -6.22 40.94
C VAL A 361 38.10 -6.13 41.02
N GLU A 362 37.43 -6.30 39.90
CA GLU A 362 35.95 -6.31 39.81
C GLU A 362 35.39 -7.58 40.44
N VAL A 363 34.42 -7.41 41.33
CA VAL A 363 33.59 -8.53 41.77
C VAL A 363 32.69 -8.93 40.59
N ARG A 364 32.60 -10.23 40.30
CA ARG A 364 31.77 -10.75 39.22
C ARG A 364 30.36 -11.06 39.71
N ASN A 365 29.37 -10.97 38.83
CA ASN A 365 28.00 -11.37 39.17
C ASN A 365 27.93 -12.88 39.38
N ALA A 366 27.34 -13.34 40.49
CA ALA A 366 27.30 -14.77 40.81
C ALA A 366 26.52 -15.63 39.79
N ALA A 367 25.44 -15.09 39.22
CA ALA A 367 24.64 -15.76 38.20
C ALA A 367 25.25 -15.65 36.79
N SER A 368 26.13 -14.67 36.57
CA SER A 368 26.78 -14.43 35.27
C SER A 368 28.22 -13.96 35.47
N PRO A 369 29.18 -14.87 35.74
CA PRO A 369 30.54 -14.52 36.13
C PRO A 369 31.36 -13.76 35.07
N SER A 370 30.89 -13.71 33.82
CA SER A 370 31.46 -12.88 32.75
C SER A 370 31.20 -11.39 32.93
N LEU A 371 30.22 -11.01 33.76
CA LEU A 371 29.82 -9.62 33.98
C LEU A 371 30.27 -9.13 35.37
N PRO A 372 30.62 -7.83 35.50
CA PRO A 372 30.84 -7.23 36.81
C PRO A 372 29.55 -7.18 37.62
N LEU A 373 29.67 -7.26 38.94
CA LEU A 373 28.56 -7.06 39.86
C LEU A 373 28.18 -5.57 39.87
N ARG A 374 27.05 -5.27 39.23
CA ARG A 374 26.46 -3.93 39.16
C ARG A 374 25.35 -3.78 40.19
N VAL A 375 25.39 -2.70 40.95
CA VAL A 375 24.46 -2.36 42.02
C VAL A 375 23.97 -0.94 41.79
N TRP A 376 22.65 -0.77 41.73
CA TRP A 376 22.05 0.54 41.48
C TRP A 376 20.67 0.67 42.12
N ALA A 377 20.30 1.92 42.39
CA ALA A 377 19.03 2.34 42.96
C ALA A 377 18.38 3.40 42.08
N GLN A 378 17.08 3.58 42.24
CA GLN A 378 16.28 4.58 41.55
C GLN A 378 15.44 5.38 42.54
N ASP A 379 15.26 6.66 42.29
CA ASP A 379 14.32 7.51 43.00
C ASP A 379 12.96 7.46 42.27
N PRO A 380 11.94 6.79 42.83
CA PRO A 380 10.66 6.62 42.16
C PRO A 380 9.87 7.93 42.04
N ASP A 381 10.13 8.91 42.91
CA ASP A 381 9.43 10.19 42.88
C ASP A 381 10.06 11.15 41.87
N PHE A 382 11.37 11.04 41.67
CA PHE A 382 12.14 11.83 40.72
C PHE A 382 13.11 10.96 39.92
N PRO A 383 12.64 10.16 38.95
CA PRO A 383 13.50 9.30 38.13
C PRO A 383 14.61 10.08 37.41
N ASP A 384 14.36 11.34 37.07
CA ASP A 384 15.34 12.26 36.47
C ASP A 384 16.57 12.53 37.34
N LEU A 385 16.46 12.32 38.67
CA LEU A 385 17.54 12.48 39.63
C LEU A 385 18.34 11.20 39.88
N ASN A 386 18.08 10.11 39.16
CA ASN A 386 18.85 8.86 39.31
C ASN A 386 20.36 9.05 39.04
N SER A 387 20.71 9.98 38.15
CA SER A 387 22.11 10.34 37.86
C SER A 387 22.83 11.02 39.05
N ALA A 388 22.09 11.55 40.03
CA ALA A 388 22.62 12.17 41.23
C ALA A 388 22.80 11.18 42.40
N ILE A 389 22.46 9.91 42.21
CA ILE A 389 22.63 8.84 43.21
C ILE A 389 24.09 8.38 43.22
N THR A 390 24.66 8.38 44.42
CA THR A 390 26.03 7.92 44.69
C THR A 390 26.00 6.70 45.59
N TYR A 391 26.95 5.79 45.42
CA TYR A 391 27.00 4.52 46.17
C TYR A 391 28.25 4.44 47.02
N ARG A 392 28.12 3.89 48.22
CA ARG A 392 29.25 3.58 49.11
C ARG A 392 29.02 2.30 49.89
N ILE A 393 30.08 1.60 50.23
CA ILE A 393 30.03 0.47 51.18
C ILE A 393 30.33 1.01 52.57
N THR A 394 29.47 0.72 53.54
CA THR A 394 29.48 1.37 54.88
C THR A 394 30.10 0.51 55.97
N ASN A 395 29.99 -0.82 55.89
CA ASN A 395 30.36 -1.74 56.97
C ASN A 395 31.48 -2.72 56.62
N ASN A 396 32.14 -2.57 55.47
CA ASN A 396 33.17 -3.49 55.00
C ASN A 396 34.29 -2.74 54.26
N THR A 397 35.54 -2.95 54.65
CA THR A 397 36.72 -2.26 54.08
C THR A 397 37.43 -3.06 52.99
N ASN A 398 37.04 -4.33 52.78
CA ASN A 398 37.64 -5.18 51.75
C ASN A 398 37.06 -4.89 50.36
N PHE A 399 35.93 -4.19 50.28
CA PHE A 399 35.24 -3.84 49.05
C PHE A 399 34.93 -2.34 49.00
N ARG A 400 34.79 -1.80 47.80
CA ARG A 400 34.35 -0.42 47.55
C ARG A 400 33.47 -0.36 46.32
N MET A 401 32.65 0.70 46.26
CA MET A 401 31.94 1.07 45.04
C MET A 401 32.86 1.89 44.14
N ASP A 402 32.78 1.63 42.84
CA ASP A 402 33.33 2.45 41.76
C ASP A 402 32.21 2.71 40.75
N GLY A 403 31.56 3.87 40.89
CA GLY A 403 30.25 4.11 40.31
C GLY A 403 29.24 3.06 40.82
N GLU A 404 28.68 2.29 39.90
CA GLU A 404 27.73 1.21 40.19
C GLU A 404 28.40 -0.17 40.31
N ILE A 405 29.72 -0.28 40.10
CA ILE A 405 30.45 -1.54 40.10
C ILE A 405 31.12 -1.78 41.45
N VAL A 406 31.05 -3.01 41.96
CA VAL A 406 31.76 -3.41 43.18
C VAL A 406 33.19 -3.85 42.85
N ARG A 407 34.18 -3.27 43.54
CA ARG A 407 35.61 -3.63 43.41
C ARG A 407 36.24 -4.01 44.75
N THR A 408 37.31 -4.79 44.72
CA THR A 408 38.15 -5.04 45.89
C THR A 408 38.87 -3.75 46.32
N ALA A 409 38.86 -3.45 47.61
CA ALA A 409 39.57 -2.34 48.23
C ALA A 409 40.81 -2.82 49.02
N ALA A 410 40.85 -4.11 49.38
CA ALA A 410 41.99 -4.77 50.01
C ALA A 410 42.25 -6.14 49.35
N GLN A 411 43.43 -6.71 49.58
CA GLN A 411 43.73 -8.05 49.11
C GLN A 411 42.97 -9.10 49.94
N LEU A 412 42.26 -10.00 49.25
CA LEU A 412 41.39 -10.99 49.89
C LEU A 412 42.18 -12.27 50.24
N THR A 413 42.52 -12.47 51.51
CA THR A 413 43.36 -13.61 51.96
C THR A 413 42.57 -14.81 52.48
N GLN A 414 41.31 -14.62 52.86
CA GLN A 414 40.44 -15.67 53.39
C GLN A 414 39.37 -16.07 52.38
N GLU A 415 39.10 -17.37 52.29
CA GLU A 415 37.96 -17.92 51.55
C GLU A 415 36.69 -17.82 52.39
N GLY A 416 35.54 -17.73 51.72
CA GLY A 416 34.24 -17.78 52.34
C GLY A 416 33.31 -16.69 51.85
N VAL A 417 32.19 -16.53 52.57
CA VAL A 417 31.18 -15.52 52.25
C VAL A 417 31.48 -14.25 53.02
N SER A 418 31.61 -13.14 52.30
CA SER A 418 31.72 -11.81 52.88
C SER A 418 30.41 -11.04 52.67
N TYR A 419 29.89 -10.47 53.75
CA TYR A 419 28.74 -9.59 53.70
C TYR A 419 29.20 -8.13 53.73
N ALA A 420 28.59 -7.30 52.90
CA ALA A 420 28.77 -5.86 52.92
C ALA A 420 27.42 -5.15 52.78
N GLU A 421 27.26 -3.99 53.41
CA GLU A 421 26.13 -3.10 53.25
C GLU A 421 26.51 -2.01 52.26
N VAL A 422 25.69 -1.85 51.24
CA VAL A 422 25.80 -0.78 50.25
C VAL A 422 24.74 0.26 50.55
N GLU A 423 25.15 1.52 50.64
CA GLU A 423 24.28 2.67 50.81
C GLU A 423 24.25 3.48 49.52
N ALA A 424 23.04 3.76 49.02
CA ALA A 424 22.78 4.71 47.95
C ALA A 424 22.33 6.02 48.58
N MET A 425 22.92 7.14 48.16
CA MET A 425 22.57 8.49 48.60
C MET A 425 22.32 9.37 47.37
N ASN A 426 21.12 9.95 47.28
CA ASN A 426 20.83 10.96 46.28
C ASN A 426 21.34 12.32 46.78
N THR A 427 22.30 12.89 46.05
CA THR A 427 22.95 14.15 46.43
C THR A 427 22.04 15.38 46.34
N VAL A 428 20.89 15.27 45.65
CA VAL A 428 19.91 16.35 45.49
C VAL A 428 18.79 16.24 46.52
N THR A 429 18.23 15.04 46.74
CA THR A 429 17.13 14.85 47.71
C THR A 429 17.61 14.66 49.15
N ALA A 430 18.91 14.37 49.32
CA ALA A 430 19.55 13.90 50.55
C ALA A 430 18.97 12.57 51.10
N GLY A 431 18.14 11.88 50.31
CA GLY A 431 17.59 10.58 50.67
C GLY A 431 18.64 9.48 50.58
N THR A 432 18.58 8.55 51.54
CA THR A 432 19.48 7.39 51.61
C THR A 432 18.71 6.09 51.65
N ALA A 433 19.22 5.06 50.99
CA ALA A 433 18.73 3.69 51.09
C ALA A 433 19.88 2.70 51.20
N ARG A 434 19.59 1.51 51.70
CA ARG A 434 20.59 0.46 51.95
C ARG A 434 20.15 -0.87 51.34
N SER A 435 21.12 -1.65 50.89
CA SER A 435 20.96 -3.03 50.44
C SER A 435 22.17 -3.86 50.88
N VAL A 436 22.09 -5.18 50.69
CA VAL A 436 23.14 -6.12 51.14
C VAL A 436 23.85 -6.73 49.94
N LEU A 437 25.18 -6.78 50.01
CA LEU A 437 26.05 -7.54 49.13
C LEU A 437 26.47 -8.84 49.83
N GLU A 438 26.36 -9.94 49.10
CA GLU A 438 26.86 -11.25 49.50
C GLU A 438 27.91 -11.70 48.49
N ILE A 439 29.18 -11.69 48.90
CA ILE A 439 30.32 -11.90 48.00
C ILE A 439 31.03 -13.18 48.40
N GLN A 440 31.04 -14.17 47.52
CA GLN A 440 31.78 -15.42 47.70
C GLN A 440 33.22 -15.25 47.22
N VAL A 441 34.16 -15.38 48.14
CA VAL A 441 35.59 -15.42 47.84
C VAL A 441 35.98 -16.87 47.58
N LEU A 442 36.30 -17.19 46.32
CA LEU A 442 36.55 -18.55 45.85
C LEU A 442 38.04 -18.81 45.63
N GLU A 443 38.47 -20.08 45.65
CA GLU A 443 39.83 -20.41 45.23
C GLU A 443 40.08 -20.02 43.76
N PRO A 444 41.27 -19.50 43.41
CA PRO A 444 41.64 -19.30 42.03
C PRO A 444 41.62 -20.65 41.30
N GLN A 445 40.81 -20.76 40.24
CA GLN A 445 40.94 -21.92 39.35
C GLN A 445 42.29 -21.83 38.64
N GLY A 446 43.18 -22.80 38.90
CA GLY A 446 44.48 -22.89 38.25
C GLY A 446 44.35 -23.05 36.73
N PRO A 447 45.40 -22.71 35.95
CA PRO A 447 45.38 -22.97 34.51
C PRO A 447 45.24 -24.48 34.27
N ALA A 448 44.33 -24.87 33.36
CA ALA A 448 44.26 -26.23 32.85
C ALA A 448 45.66 -26.66 32.35
N PRO A 449 46.12 -27.90 32.60
CA PRO A 449 47.47 -28.31 32.26
C PRO A 449 47.69 -28.25 30.74
N THR A 450 48.56 -27.34 30.32
CA THR A 450 49.20 -27.31 29.00
C THR A 450 49.94 -28.63 28.78
N ALA A 451 49.44 -29.45 27.86
CA ALA A 451 50.19 -30.58 27.33
C ALA A 451 51.32 -30.05 26.42
N SER A 452 52.57 -30.28 26.83
CA SER A 452 53.74 -30.10 25.94
C SER A 452 54.03 -31.39 25.17
N PRO A 453 54.58 -31.30 23.94
CA PRO A 453 54.57 -32.38 22.97
C PRO A 453 55.77 -33.31 23.14
N SER A 454 55.53 -34.62 23.15
CA SER A 454 56.56 -35.63 22.90
C SER A 454 56.26 -36.32 21.58
N GLY A 455 57.15 -36.13 20.61
CA GLY A 455 57.06 -36.71 19.28
C GLY A 455 57.22 -38.23 19.25
N GLY A 456 56.67 -38.84 18.21
CA GLY A 456 56.90 -40.25 17.90
C GLY A 456 55.92 -40.84 16.90
N SER A 457 56.28 -40.70 15.61
CA SER A 457 55.97 -41.61 14.48
C SER A 457 54.51 -41.87 14.07
N THR A 458 54.17 -41.36 12.89
CA THR A 458 53.17 -41.88 11.92
C THR A 458 53.42 -43.35 11.56
N PRO A 459 52.35 -44.11 11.25
CA PRO A 459 52.02 -44.29 9.83
C PRO A 459 50.51 -44.23 9.52
N THR A 460 50.18 -43.67 8.36
CA THR A 460 48.90 -43.78 7.65
C THR A 460 48.77 -45.20 7.04
N PRO A 461 47.56 -45.78 6.88
CA PRO A 461 46.78 -45.53 5.65
C PRO A 461 45.23 -45.49 5.82
N GLU A 462 44.61 -44.45 5.26
CA GLU A 462 43.47 -44.43 4.31
C GLU A 462 42.11 -45.17 4.53
N PRO A 463 41.02 -44.86 3.78
CA PRO A 463 39.88 -44.09 4.29
C PRO A 463 38.54 -44.85 4.30
N GLY A 464 37.56 -44.37 5.07
CA GLY A 464 36.22 -44.98 5.13
C GLY A 464 35.14 -44.08 5.72
N THR A 465 34.19 -43.76 4.85
CA THR A 465 32.90 -43.07 4.95
C THR A 465 32.03 -43.42 6.18
N SER A 466 31.29 -42.43 6.72
CA SER A 466 29.81 -42.41 6.88
C SER A 466 29.26 -41.76 8.17
N GLN A 467 28.40 -40.75 7.94
CA GLN A 467 27.14 -40.31 8.59
C GLN A 467 26.92 -40.31 10.13
N PRO A 468 26.16 -39.31 10.66
CA PRO A 468 25.81 -39.20 12.07
C PRO A 468 24.45 -39.84 12.41
N LEU A 469 24.33 -40.44 13.60
CA LEU A 469 23.04 -40.80 14.22
C LEU A 469 22.98 -40.34 15.69
N ALA A 470 21.80 -39.87 16.07
CA ALA A 470 21.44 -39.25 17.35
C ALA A 470 21.41 -40.21 18.55
N PRO A 471 21.42 -39.71 19.81
CA PRO A 471 21.17 -40.52 20.99
C PRO A 471 19.72 -40.44 21.48
N ASP A 472 19.18 -41.59 21.86
CA ASP A 472 17.92 -41.80 22.58
C ASP A 472 18.20 -41.99 24.09
N PRO A 473 17.27 -41.64 25.02
CA PRO A 473 17.53 -41.60 26.45
C PRO A 473 16.98 -42.81 27.19
N SER A 474 17.61 -43.18 28.30
CA SER A 474 16.93 -43.66 29.52
C SER A 474 17.96 -44.13 30.53
N ARG A 475 17.87 -43.64 31.78
CA ARG A 475 17.77 -44.47 33.00
C ARG A 475 17.73 -43.58 34.25
N THR A 476 16.62 -43.63 34.96
CA THR A 476 16.45 -43.20 36.37
C THR A 476 17.21 -44.12 37.33
N PRO A 477 17.57 -43.62 38.53
CA PRO A 477 16.96 -44.20 39.74
C PRO A 477 16.64 -43.18 40.85
N GLN A 478 15.78 -43.60 41.77
CA GLN A 478 15.22 -42.89 42.95
C GLN A 478 15.59 -43.71 44.23
N PRO A 479 15.24 -43.31 45.49
CA PRO A 479 15.80 -42.27 46.36
C PRO A 479 16.30 -42.78 47.74
N SER A 480 16.89 -41.89 48.56
CA SER A 480 16.93 -41.99 50.02
C SER A 480 17.00 -40.60 50.70
N GLY A 481 16.10 -40.32 51.65
CA GLY A 481 16.17 -39.20 52.63
C GLY A 481 16.73 -39.68 53.98
N PRO A 482 16.52 -39.01 55.14
CA PRO A 482 15.78 -37.75 55.44
C PRO A 482 16.49 -36.78 56.44
N THR A 483 16.02 -35.52 56.62
CA THR A 483 15.69 -34.90 57.93
C THR A 483 15.01 -33.51 57.81
N GLU A 484 14.22 -33.18 58.84
CA GLU A 484 13.11 -32.23 58.95
C GLU A 484 13.45 -30.74 59.12
N SER A 485 12.57 -29.84 58.66
CA SER A 485 11.81 -28.92 59.55
C SER A 485 10.76 -28.12 58.76
N GLN A 486 9.55 -28.10 59.32
CA GLN A 486 8.31 -27.61 58.71
C GLN A 486 8.13 -26.09 58.85
N ALA A 487 7.70 -25.44 57.77
CA ALA A 487 6.80 -24.28 57.79
C ALA A 487 5.79 -24.46 56.64
N GLU A 488 4.51 -24.28 56.94
CA GLU A 488 3.34 -24.76 56.19
C GLU A 488 3.21 -24.21 54.77
N ASP A 489 3.25 -25.10 53.78
CA ASP A 489 2.88 -24.83 52.39
C ASP A 489 1.58 -25.62 52.11
N ARG A 490 0.43 -24.93 52.06
CA ARG A 490 -0.88 -25.53 51.73
C ARG A 490 -0.89 -25.93 50.27
N ARG A 491 -0.38 -27.12 49.97
CA ARG A 491 -0.51 -27.73 48.64
C ARG A 491 -1.86 -28.44 48.55
N PHE A 492 -2.75 -27.88 47.73
CA PHE A 492 -4.01 -28.51 47.37
C PHE A 492 -3.76 -29.87 46.71
N SER A 493 -4.51 -30.88 47.12
CA SER A 493 -4.42 -32.23 46.58
C SER A 493 -4.85 -32.25 45.10
N VAL A 494 -4.36 -33.20 44.32
CA VAL A 494 -4.84 -33.46 42.95
C VAL A 494 -6.37 -33.66 42.93
N VAL A 495 -6.93 -34.15 44.04
CA VAL A 495 -8.38 -34.31 44.24
C VAL A 495 -9.10 -32.95 44.34
N ASP A 496 -8.49 -31.96 44.98
CA ASP A 496 -9.07 -30.61 45.16
C ASP A 496 -9.07 -29.84 43.83
N MET A 497 -8.02 -30.00 43.03
CA MET A 497 -7.92 -29.40 41.69
C MET A 497 -8.87 -30.08 40.69
N ALA A 498 -9.10 -31.39 40.81
CA ALA A 498 -10.10 -32.10 40.02
C ALA A 498 -11.52 -31.67 40.40
N ALA A 499 -11.80 -31.47 41.70
CA ALA A 499 -13.08 -30.95 42.17
C ALA A 499 -13.35 -29.52 41.67
N LEU A 500 -12.34 -28.64 41.71
CA LEU A 500 -12.44 -27.28 41.16
C LEU A 500 -12.69 -27.29 39.65
N GLY A 501 -11.98 -28.13 38.89
CA GLY A 501 -12.20 -28.28 37.45
C GLY A 501 -13.62 -28.79 37.10
N GLY A 502 -14.13 -29.76 37.87
CA GLY A 502 -15.49 -30.26 37.72
C GLY A 502 -16.55 -29.20 38.01
N VAL A 503 -16.37 -28.41 39.07
CA VAL A 503 -17.30 -27.32 39.44
C VAL A 503 -17.28 -26.21 38.40
N LEU A 504 -16.11 -25.80 37.91
CA LEU A 504 -15.98 -24.81 36.83
C LEU A 504 -16.63 -25.30 35.53
N GLY A 505 -16.45 -26.58 35.17
CA GLY A 505 -17.11 -27.18 34.01
C GLY A 505 -18.64 -27.19 34.13
N ALA A 506 -19.17 -27.53 35.31
CA ALA A 506 -20.61 -27.51 35.55
C ALA A 506 -21.19 -26.08 35.49
N LEU A 507 -20.47 -25.09 36.04
CA LEU A 507 -20.87 -23.68 35.98
C LEU A 507 -20.86 -23.13 34.54
N LEU A 508 -19.86 -23.50 33.75
CA LEU A 508 -19.80 -23.13 32.33
C LEU A 508 -20.98 -23.71 31.54
N LEU A 509 -21.33 -24.98 31.79
CA LEU A 509 -22.46 -25.64 31.14
C LEU A 509 -23.79 -24.95 31.50
N LEU A 510 -23.98 -24.59 32.76
CA LEU A 510 -25.16 -23.85 33.21
C LEU A 510 -25.24 -22.44 32.59
N ALA A 511 -24.10 -21.75 32.45
CA ALA A 511 -24.05 -20.45 31.80
C ALA A 511 -24.42 -20.54 30.31
N LEU A 512 -23.97 -21.57 29.60
CA LEU A 512 -24.33 -21.81 28.20
C LEU A 512 -25.82 -22.14 28.05
N ILE A 513 -26.39 -22.95 28.94
CA ILE A 513 -27.83 -23.24 28.95
C ILE A 513 -28.64 -21.95 29.21
N ALA A 514 -28.19 -21.10 30.14
CA ALA A 514 -28.83 -19.82 30.41
C ALA A 514 -28.79 -18.88 29.19
N LEU A 515 -27.67 -18.83 28.46
CA LEU A 515 -27.55 -18.07 27.20
C LEU A 515 -28.49 -18.58 26.12
N VAL A 516 -28.64 -19.91 25.97
CA VAL A 516 -29.60 -20.51 25.03
C VAL A 516 -31.04 -20.16 25.42
N ILE A 517 -31.39 -20.20 26.71
CA ILE A 517 -32.72 -19.80 27.19
C ILE A 517 -32.97 -18.31 26.96
N LEU A 518 -31.98 -17.45 27.21
CA LEU A 518 -32.07 -16.00 26.95
C LEU A 518 -32.23 -15.71 25.46
N GLY A 519 -31.46 -16.38 24.60
CA GLY A 519 -31.61 -16.32 23.15
C GLY A 519 -33.01 -16.77 22.70
N HIS A 520 -33.50 -17.91 23.20
CA HIS A 520 -34.85 -18.37 22.89
C HIS A 520 -35.94 -17.42 23.41
N LYS A 521 -35.73 -16.76 24.56
CA LYS A 521 -36.71 -15.82 25.13
C LYS A 521 -36.72 -14.48 24.36
N GLN A 522 -35.56 -14.04 23.88
CA GLN A 522 -35.38 -12.79 23.14
C GLN A 522 -35.81 -12.92 21.66
N PHE A 523 -35.54 -14.07 21.03
CA PHE A 523 -35.86 -14.31 19.62
C PHE A 523 -37.14 -15.14 19.40
N GLY A 524 -37.54 -16.00 20.35
CA GLY A 524 -38.73 -16.84 20.23
C GLY A 524 -40.07 -16.09 20.26
N ARG A 525 -40.10 -14.85 20.77
CA ARG A 525 -41.30 -13.98 20.69
C ARG A 525 -41.50 -13.36 19.31
N ARG A 526 -40.47 -13.28 18.46
CA ARG A 526 -40.60 -12.74 17.08
C ARG A 526 -41.06 -13.78 16.06
N LEU A 527 -41.02 -15.08 16.39
CA LEU A 527 -41.36 -16.17 15.47
C LEU A 527 -42.83 -16.65 15.55
N LYS A 528 -43.66 -16.10 16.46
CA LYS A 528 -45.03 -16.60 16.70
C LYS A 528 -46.17 -15.71 16.21
N CYS A 529 -45.90 -14.58 15.55
CA CYS A 529 -46.93 -13.60 15.16
C CYS A 529 -47.37 -13.65 13.69
N CYS A 530 -46.77 -14.50 12.83
CA CYS A 530 -47.00 -14.43 11.39
C CYS A 530 -47.60 -15.70 10.75
N SER A 531 -48.32 -16.53 11.52
CA SER A 531 -49.14 -17.60 10.94
C SER A 531 -50.62 -17.21 10.97
N GLY A 532 -51.13 -16.66 9.86
CA GLY A 532 -52.59 -16.48 9.70
C GLY A 532 -53.07 -15.48 8.65
N LYS A 533 -53.32 -15.99 7.43
CA LYS A 533 -54.41 -15.66 6.48
C LYS A 533 -54.36 -14.39 5.61
N ALA A 534 -55.01 -14.56 4.44
CA ALA A 534 -55.00 -13.76 3.22
C ALA A 534 -56.22 -12.83 3.03
N LEU A 535 -56.15 -12.02 1.94
CA LEU A 535 -57.17 -11.24 1.18
C LEU A 535 -57.30 -9.71 1.41
N ASP A 536 -56.74 -8.98 0.43
CA ASP A 536 -57.26 -7.90 -0.45
C ASP A 536 -57.76 -6.50 0.02
N HIS A 537 -57.49 -5.54 -0.91
CA HIS A 537 -57.93 -4.15 -1.11
C HIS A 537 -57.25 -2.93 -0.41
N GLN A 538 -56.38 -2.28 -1.21
CA GLN A 538 -56.39 -0.85 -1.64
C GLN A 538 -56.16 0.33 -0.65
N ALA A 539 -55.11 1.11 -1.02
CA ALA A 539 -54.99 2.58 -1.04
C ALA A 539 -53.94 3.26 -0.11
N LEU A 540 -52.97 3.92 -0.79
CA LEU A 540 -52.25 5.16 -0.46
C LEU A 540 -51.50 5.26 0.88
N THR A 541 -50.16 5.23 0.85
CA THR A 541 -49.27 6.37 1.21
C THR A 541 -47.80 6.02 1.04
N PHE A 542 -47.00 7.02 0.64
CA PHE A 542 -45.54 6.96 0.46
C PHE A 542 -44.81 6.82 1.80
N ASP A 543 -43.75 6.00 1.86
CA ASP A 543 -42.47 6.41 2.46
C ASP A 543 -41.32 5.41 2.18
N ASN A 544 -40.14 5.99 1.95
CA ASN A 544 -38.89 5.33 1.54
C ASN A 544 -38.26 4.51 2.66
N GLN A 545 -38.04 3.21 2.45
CA GLN A 545 -36.93 2.46 3.08
C GLN A 545 -36.42 1.37 2.12
N ALA A 546 -35.27 1.64 1.51
CA ALA A 546 -34.48 0.64 0.81
C ALA A 546 -33.77 -0.25 1.85
N PHE A 547 -33.94 -1.56 1.67
CA PHE A 547 -33.01 -2.68 1.87
C PHE A 547 -33.79 -3.91 2.37
N SER A 548 -34.35 -4.62 1.40
CA SER A 548 -34.81 -6.00 1.53
C SER A 548 -33.62 -6.95 1.37
N ASP A 549 -33.74 -8.07 2.07
CA ASP A 549 -32.77 -9.11 2.43
C ASP A 549 -32.11 -9.93 1.28
N PRO A 550 -31.09 -10.76 1.60
CA PRO A 550 -30.12 -11.34 0.68
C PRO A 550 -30.56 -12.67 0.05
N HIS A 551 -29.98 -12.98 -1.11
CA HIS A 551 -29.97 -14.35 -1.64
C HIS A 551 -28.81 -15.16 -1.04
N GLU A 552 -29.16 -16.35 -0.55
CA GLU A 552 -28.28 -17.39 -0.01
C GLU A 552 -27.23 -17.90 -1.01
N ALA A 553 -26.03 -18.22 -0.51
CA ALA A 553 -25.20 -19.27 -1.06
C ALA A 553 -24.52 -20.07 0.07
N ASN A 554 -24.90 -21.34 0.17
CA ASN A 554 -24.34 -22.38 1.04
C ASN A 554 -22.89 -22.72 0.65
N TRP A 555 -21.97 -22.78 1.63
CA TRP A 555 -20.79 -23.67 1.52
C TRP A 555 -20.37 -24.24 2.89
N ALA A 556 -20.26 -25.57 2.92
CA ALA A 556 -19.67 -26.33 4.02
C ALA A 556 -18.12 -26.27 3.97
N PRO A 557 -17.41 -26.39 5.10
CA PRO A 557 -15.95 -26.37 5.12
C PRO A 557 -15.36 -27.73 4.72
N ALA A 558 -14.42 -27.74 3.75
CA ALA A 558 -13.63 -28.89 3.36
C ALA A 558 -12.36 -29.05 4.23
N PRO A 559 -11.78 -30.26 4.35
CA PRO A 559 -10.78 -30.61 5.37
C PRO A 559 -9.34 -30.16 5.05
N ARG A 560 -8.51 -30.07 6.11
CA ARG A 560 -7.09 -29.68 6.08
C ARG A 560 -6.24 -30.59 5.19
N ALA A 561 -5.38 -30.00 4.37
CA ALA A 561 -4.36 -30.69 3.57
C ALA A 561 -2.98 -30.68 4.26
N SER A 562 -2.27 -31.81 4.15
CA SER A 562 -0.88 -32.06 4.55
C SER A 562 0.15 -31.44 3.57
N PRO A 563 1.43 -31.28 3.95
CA PRO A 563 2.39 -30.50 3.17
C PRO A 563 3.04 -31.31 2.01
N GLY A 564 3.18 -30.66 0.85
CA GLY A 564 3.89 -31.14 -0.35
C GLY A 564 4.91 -30.10 -0.85
N PRO A 565 5.79 -30.45 -1.80
CA PRO A 565 7.23 -30.15 -1.73
C PRO A 565 7.65 -28.77 -2.26
N THR A 566 8.80 -28.32 -1.74
CA THR A 566 9.54 -27.11 -2.08
C THR A 566 9.81 -26.99 -3.59
N ARG A 567 9.42 -25.86 -4.19
CA ARG A 567 9.75 -25.52 -5.59
C ARG A 567 10.86 -24.47 -5.63
N ALA A 568 11.85 -24.74 -6.47
CA ALA A 568 13.07 -23.97 -6.70
C ALA A 568 12.81 -22.54 -7.20
N GLY A 569 13.67 -21.61 -6.78
CA GLY A 569 13.67 -20.21 -7.21
C GLY A 569 14.19 -20.02 -8.66
N PRO A 570 13.96 -18.84 -9.25
CA PRO A 570 14.37 -18.51 -10.61
C PRO A 570 15.91 -18.33 -10.74
N PRO A 571 16.49 -18.53 -11.94
CA PRO A 571 17.93 -18.49 -12.13
C PRO A 571 18.47 -17.05 -12.14
N GLU A 572 19.69 -16.91 -11.62
CA GLU A 572 20.51 -15.70 -11.56
C GLU A 572 21.03 -15.31 -12.96
N PRO A 573 21.18 -14.02 -13.29
CA PRO A 573 21.72 -13.58 -14.58
C PRO A 573 23.25 -13.80 -14.65
N PRO A 574 23.83 -14.03 -15.86
CA PRO A 574 25.24 -14.35 -15.98
C PRO A 574 26.15 -13.13 -15.79
N GLU A 575 27.24 -13.35 -15.07
CA GLU A 575 28.36 -12.44 -14.86
C GLU A 575 29.18 -12.23 -16.16
N PRO A 576 29.71 -11.03 -16.45
CA PRO A 576 30.45 -10.79 -17.69
C PRO A 576 31.87 -11.37 -17.65
N ALA A 577 32.31 -11.89 -18.79
CA ALA A 577 33.63 -12.49 -18.99
C ALA A 577 34.79 -11.48 -18.80
N PRO A 578 35.99 -11.95 -18.37
CA PRO A 578 37.15 -11.10 -18.14
C PRO A 578 37.86 -10.74 -19.46
N GLN A 579 38.18 -9.45 -19.64
CA GLN A 579 39.05 -9.01 -20.75
C GLN A 579 40.52 -9.22 -20.38
N GLU A 580 41.21 -9.98 -21.24
CA GLU A 580 42.67 -10.15 -21.23
C GLU A 580 43.40 -8.87 -21.64
N ALA A 581 44.52 -8.65 -20.97
CA ALA A 581 45.47 -7.59 -21.22
C ALA A 581 46.26 -7.82 -22.53
N SER A 582 46.47 -6.73 -23.29
CA SER A 582 47.62 -6.62 -24.20
C SER A 582 48.39 -5.34 -23.85
N GLY A 583 49.71 -5.49 -23.71
CA GLY A 583 50.61 -4.43 -23.32
C GLY A 583 51.49 -3.92 -24.47
N SER A 584 52.32 -2.93 -24.09
CA SER A 584 53.56 -2.45 -24.74
C SER A 584 53.52 -1.13 -25.52
N ALA A 585 53.82 -0.06 -24.77
CA ALA A 585 54.78 1.03 -25.01
C ALA A 585 55.39 1.28 -26.41
N ALA A 586 55.44 2.58 -26.80
CA ALA A 586 56.64 3.25 -27.32
C ALA A 586 56.53 4.81 -27.22
N GLU A 587 57.67 5.39 -26.81
CA GLU A 587 58.21 6.76 -26.71
C GLU A 587 57.56 7.99 -27.40
N GLY A 588 57.76 9.17 -26.76
CA GLY A 588 57.35 10.53 -27.18
C GLY A 588 58.17 11.16 -28.34
N PRO A 589 58.23 12.49 -28.55
CA PRO A 589 58.11 13.60 -27.58
C PRO A 589 57.16 14.77 -27.97
N ALA A 590 56.92 15.68 -27.03
CA ALA A 590 56.26 16.99 -27.21
C ALA A 590 57.26 18.04 -27.78
N PRO A 591 56.86 19.27 -28.23
CA PRO A 591 56.37 20.29 -27.27
C PRO A 591 55.44 21.44 -27.80
N LEU A 592 54.97 22.25 -26.82
CA LEU A 592 54.56 23.68 -26.84
C LEU A 592 53.19 24.14 -27.41
N ARG A 593 52.29 24.59 -26.50
CA ARG A 593 51.85 26.01 -26.36
C ARG A 593 50.93 26.23 -25.14
N VAL A 594 51.06 27.40 -24.50
CA VAL A 594 50.42 27.88 -23.26
C VAL A 594 49.39 29.01 -23.59
N PRO A 595 48.69 29.68 -22.64
CA PRO A 595 47.28 29.46 -22.27
C PRO A 595 46.37 30.70 -22.50
N LEU A 596 45.06 30.58 -22.17
CA LEU A 596 44.13 31.71 -22.04
C LEU A 596 43.50 31.75 -20.63
N PRO A 597 43.08 32.94 -20.11
CA PRO A 597 42.89 33.16 -18.68
C PRO A 597 41.43 33.10 -18.21
N VAL A 598 41.29 32.84 -16.90
CA VAL A 598 40.05 32.89 -16.10
C VAL A 598 39.90 34.29 -15.50
N ASN A 599 38.71 34.90 -15.65
CA ASN A 599 38.34 36.15 -15.01
C ASN A 599 37.47 35.88 -13.76
N HIS A 600 37.87 36.46 -12.63
CA HIS A 600 37.06 36.61 -11.42
C HIS A 600 36.36 37.98 -11.41
N LEU A 601 35.06 38.02 -11.09
CA LEU A 601 34.33 39.22 -10.69
C LEU A 601 33.46 38.91 -9.44
N PRO A 602 33.32 39.87 -8.49
CA PRO A 602 32.58 39.69 -7.23
C PRO A 602 31.08 40.07 -7.35
N PRO A 603 30.23 39.72 -6.36
CA PRO A 603 28.79 39.85 -6.47
C PRO A 603 28.31 41.29 -6.16
N ARG A 604 27.35 41.78 -6.96
CA ARG A 604 26.53 42.97 -6.66
C ARG A 604 25.18 42.51 -6.13
N GLY A 605 24.76 43.10 -5.02
CA GLY A 605 23.46 42.89 -4.39
C GLY A 605 22.29 43.43 -5.22
N PHE A 606 21.14 42.80 -5.05
CA PHE A 606 19.83 43.28 -5.51
C PHE A 606 19.05 43.87 -4.34
N PRO A 607 18.29 44.97 -4.55
CA PRO A 607 17.46 45.58 -3.53
C PRO A 607 16.05 44.98 -3.47
N ASP A 608 15.54 45.01 -2.23
CA ASP A 608 14.18 44.81 -1.75
C ASP A 608 13.17 45.75 -2.45
N TRP A 609 12.04 45.20 -2.88
CA TRP A 609 10.86 45.95 -3.35
C TRP A 609 9.68 45.63 -2.45
N SER A 610 9.69 46.22 -1.27
CA SER A 610 8.50 46.46 -0.47
C SER A 610 7.90 47.84 -0.84
N GLN A 611 6.57 47.89 -0.85
CA GLN A 611 5.68 49.02 -1.14
C GLN A 611 5.15 49.15 -2.57
N LEU A 612 3.93 48.64 -2.78
CA LEU A 612 2.87 49.33 -3.50
C LEU A 612 1.52 48.94 -2.89
N ALA A 613 0.99 49.82 -2.06
CA ALA A 613 -0.42 49.87 -1.68
C ALA A 613 -1.11 50.90 -2.58
N ALA A 614 -2.22 50.53 -3.22
CA ALA A 614 -3.47 51.31 -3.32
C ALA A 614 -4.36 50.81 -4.47
N GLN A 615 -5.59 50.44 -4.08
CA GLN A 615 -6.90 50.77 -4.69
C GLN A 615 -7.18 50.42 -6.17
N VAL A 616 -8.31 49.75 -6.41
CA VAL A 616 -9.40 50.09 -7.37
C VAL A 616 -10.51 48.99 -7.30
N PRO A 617 -11.80 49.28 -7.60
CA PRO A 617 -12.97 48.71 -6.92
C PRO A 617 -13.74 47.62 -7.70
N LEU A 618 -14.70 47.01 -7.01
CA LEU A 618 -15.73 46.09 -7.52
C LEU A 618 -16.58 46.69 -8.66
N PRO A 619 -17.16 45.82 -9.51
CA PRO A 619 -18.50 46.04 -10.03
C PRO A 619 -19.49 44.90 -9.70
N VAL A 620 -20.75 45.33 -9.75
CA VAL A 620 -22.06 44.69 -9.49
C VAL A 620 -22.23 43.28 -10.05
#